data_AF-A0A4Q6E629-F1
#
_entry.id   AF-A0A4Q6E629-F1
#
_cell.length_a   1.000
_cell.length_b   1.000
_cell.length_c   1.000
_cell.angle_alpha   90.00
_cell.angle_beta   90.00
_cell.angle_gamma   90.00
#
_symmetry.space_group_name_H-M   'P 1'
#
loop_
_entity.id
_entity.type
_entity.pdbx_description
1 polymer ?
#
loop_
_entity_poly.entity_id
_entity_poly.type
_entity_poly.pdbx_seq_one_letter_code
_entity_poly.pdbx_strand_id
1 'polypeptide(L)'
;MQNLAPIAFFVYNRPEHTRRTLNYLQKNLLADESRLYIFSDEAKTPGDKEKVEQVRQLLKTVTGFKSVKVITRKHNLGLAMSVIGGVTQLVNEYGKVIVFEDDLLSSPHTLQYFNEALVKYVNDERVMHIGAYMFGLDDKTLPQ
;
A
#
# COMPACT_ATOMS: atom_id res chain seq x y z
N MET A 1 2.68 -11.84 -19.96
CA MET A 1 2.21 -10.67 -19.19
C MET A 1 2.67 -10.85 -17.75
N GLN A 2 3.41 -9.90 -17.18
CA GLN A 2 3.77 -9.97 -15.78
C GLN A 2 2.51 -9.88 -14.93
N ASN A 3 2.23 -10.91 -14.12
CA ASN A 3 1.18 -10.85 -13.12
C ASN A 3 1.72 -10.10 -11.90
N LEU A 4 1.66 -8.77 -11.91
CA LEU A 4 2.14 -7.94 -10.79
C LEU A 4 1.26 -8.14 -9.55
N ALA A 5 1.89 -8.07 -8.38
CA ALA A 5 1.17 -8.12 -7.11
C ALA A 5 0.26 -6.89 -6.96
N PRO A 6 -1.00 -7.05 -6.52
CA PRO A 6 -1.84 -5.91 -6.16
C PRO A 6 -1.24 -5.16 -4.98
N ILE A 7 -1.45 -3.86 -4.95
CA ILE A 7 -1.06 -2.98 -3.84
C ILE A 7 -2.26 -2.85 -2.90
N ALA A 8 -2.11 -3.25 -1.65
CA ALA A 8 -3.03 -2.97 -0.56
C ALA A 8 -2.58 -1.70 0.16
N PHE A 9 -3.34 -0.61 0.02
CA PHE A 9 -3.04 0.66 0.64
C PHE A 9 -4.05 0.97 1.75
N PHE A 10 -3.59 1.01 2.99
CA PHE A 10 -4.43 1.25 4.16
C PHE A 10 -4.33 2.70 4.60
N VAL A 11 -5.48 3.38 4.67
CA VAL A 11 -5.57 4.82 4.98
C VAL A 11 -6.64 5.08 6.03
N TYR A 12 -6.47 6.13 6.83
CA TYR A 12 -7.47 6.51 7.83
C TYR A 12 -7.81 8.01 7.84
N ASN A 13 -7.13 8.81 8.67
CA ASN A 13 -7.50 10.20 8.96
C ASN A 13 -6.32 11.19 8.76
N ARG A 14 -5.34 10.81 7.94
CA ARG A 14 -4.13 11.62 7.65
C ARG A 14 -4.11 12.07 6.18
N PRO A 15 -4.92 13.06 5.78
CA PRO A 15 -5.07 13.46 4.37
C PRO A 15 -3.76 13.86 3.71
N GLU A 16 -2.91 14.63 4.40
CA GLU A 16 -1.62 15.07 3.85
C GLU A 16 -0.60 13.94 3.70
N HIS A 17 -0.54 13.01 4.67
CA HIS A 17 0.31 11.84 4.55
C HIS A 17 -0.18 10.93 3.40
N THR A 18 -1.49 10.64 3.36
CA THR A 18 -2.12 9.86 2.30
C THR A 18 -1.80 10.45 0.91
N ARG A 19 -1.95 11.77 0.75
CA ARG A 19 -1.64 12.50 -0.49
C ARG A 19 -0.18 12.32 -0.88
N ARG A 20 0.75 12.46 0.08
CA ARG A 20 2.18 12.30 -0.17
C ARG A 20 2.51 10.85 -0.56
N THR A 21 2.03 9.86 0.16
CA THR A 21 2.27 8.44 -0.18
C THR A 21 1.76 8.10 -1.58
N LEU A 22 0.54 8.54 -1.92
CA LEU A 22 -0.01 8.36 -3.28
C LEU A 22 0.88 9.00 -4.34
N ASN A 23 1.31 10.25 -4.12
CA ASN A 23 2.18 10.95 -5.08
C ASN A 23 3.50 10.22 -5.34
N TYR A 24 4.08 9.56 -4.32
CA TYR A 24 5.32 8.79 -4.48
C TYR A 24 5.05 7.42 -5.12
N LEU A 25 3.95 6.75 -4.73
CA LEU A 25 3.53 5.49 -5.37
C LEU A 25 3.25 5.68 -6.87
N GLN A 26 2.58 6.77 -7.26
CA GLN A 26 2.30 7.10 -8.66
C GLN A 26 3.57 7.34 -9.50
N LYS A 27 4.69 7.68 -8.86
CA LYS A 27 5.99 7.90 -9.52
C LYS A 27 6.84 6.63 -9.60
N ASN A 28 6.37 5.51 -9.08
CA ASN A 28 7.12 4.26 -9.16
C ASN A 28 7.11 3.71 -10.58
N LEU A 29 8.21 3.05 -10.95
CA LEU A 29 8.22 2.12 -12.07
C LEU A 29 7.14 1.05 -11.83
N LEU A 30 6.40 0.70 -12.89
CA LEU A 30 5.28 -0.25 -12.87
C LEU A 30 4.00 0.24 -12.17
N ALA A 31 3.91 1.52 -11.76
CA ALA A 31 2.69 2.05 -11.14
C ALA A 31 1.47 1.92 -12.08
N ASP A 32 1.63 2.31 -13.35
CA ASP A 32 0.62 2.24 -14.42
C ASP A 32 0.21 0.81 -14.79
N GLU A 33 1.02 -0.19 -14.48
CA GLU A 33 0.71 -1.61 -14.64
C GLU A 33 0.13 -2.27 -13.37
N SER A 34 0.24 -1.58 -12.23
CA SER A 34 -0.15 -2.10 -10.92
C SER A 34 -1.63 -1.86 -10.60
N ARG A 35 -2.26 -2.80 -9.89
CA ARG A 35 -3.64 -2.66 -9.37
C ARG A 35 -3.58 -2.13 -7.95
N LEU A 36 -4.20 -0.98 -7.69
CA LEU A 36 -4.25 -0.36 -6.38
C LEU A 36 -5.60 -0.62 -5.70
N TYR A 37 -5.56 -1.20 -4.52
CA TYR A 37 -6.71 -1.43 -3.63
C TYR A 37 -6.54 -0.55 -2.39
N ILE A 38 -7.43 0.41 -2.19
CA ILE A 38 -7.35 1.34 -1.08
C ILE A 38 -8.43 1.01 -0.06
N PHE A 39 -8.03 0.66 1.16
CA PHE A 39 -8.93 0.33 2.26
C PHE A 39 -9.03 1.54 3.20
N SER A 40 -10.25 2.05 3.37
CA SER A 40 -10.54 3.21 4.22
C SER A 40 -11.67 2.88 5.20
N ASP A 41 -11.32 2.82 6.48
CA ASP A 41 -12.28 2.60 7.56
C ASP A 41 -13.18 3.81 7.80
N GLU A 42 -14.31 3.61 8.48
CA GLU A 42 -15.12 4.72 8.97
C GLU A 42 -14.43 5.42 10.16
N ALA A 43 -14.78 6.68 10.41
CA ALA A 43 -14.30 7.40 11.57
C ALA A 43 -14.69 6.68 12.88
N LYS A 44 -13.69 6.40 13.73
CA LYS A 44 -13.88 5.82 15.05
C LYS A 44 -14.58 6.79 16.01
N THR A 45 -14.30 8.07 15.86
CA THR A 45 -14.84 9.13 16.71
C THR A 45 -15.43 10.26 15.87
N PRO A 46 -16.34 11.09 16.44
CA PRO A 46 -16.83 12.28 15.77
C PRO A 46 -15.70 13.25 15.32
N GLY A 47 -14.62 13.36 16.10
CA GLY A 47 -13.48 14.21 15.77
C GLY A 47 -12.65 13.75 14.57
N ASP A 48 -12.74 12.47 14.22
CA ASP A 48 -12.05 11.92 13.04
C ASP A 48 -12.83 12.12 11.74
N LYS A 49 -14.15 12.36 11.81
CA LYS A 49 -15.05 12.36 10.65
C LYS A 49 -14.59 13.27 9.53
N GLU A 50 -14.21 14.50 9.86
CA GLU A 50 -13.80 15.48 8.86
C GLU A 50 -12.54 15.00 8.11
N LYS A 51 -11.53 14.52 8.84
CA LYS A 51 -10.28 14.07 8.24
C LYS A 51 -10.44 12.77 7.44
N VAL A 52 -11.25 11.84 7.93
CA VAL A 52 -11.59 10.60 7.19
C VAL A 52 -12.33 10.96 5.90
N GLU A 53 -13.26 11.91 5.94
CA GLU A 53 -13.98 12.36 4.75
C GLU A 53 -13.03 13.05 3.76
N GLN A 54 -12.11 13.91 4.23
CA GLN A 54 -11.08 14.51 3.38
C GLN A 54 -10.22 13.44 2.70
N VAL A 55 -9.80 12.40 3.43
CA VAL A 55 -9.09 11.25 2.85
C VAL A 55 -9.96 10.58 1.79
N ARG A 56 -11.21 10.23 2.08
CA ARG A 56 -12.12 9.56 1.14
C ARG A 56 -12.40 10.39 -0.12
N GLN A 57 -12.50 11.71 -0.01
CA GLN A 57 -12.63 12.59 -1.17
C GLN A 57 -11.36 12.62 -2.01
N LEU A 58 -10.18 12.66 -1.38
CA LEU A 58 -8.89 12.52 -2.06
C LEU A 58 -8.79 11.18 -2.82
N LEU A 59 -9.28 10.07 -2.25
CA LEU A 59 -9.20 8.76 -2.89
C LEU A 59 -9.98 8.68 -4.22
N LYS A 60 -11.02 9.50 -4.40
CA LYS A 60 -11.83 9.52 -5.64
C LYS A 60 -11.08 10.09 -6.83
N THR A 61 -10.00 10.85 -6.60
CA THR A 61 -9.23 11.50 -7.66
C THR A 61 -7.97 10.73 -8.05
N VAL A 62 -7.73 9.57 -7.42
CA VAL A 62 -6.51 8.77 -7.64
C VAL A 62 -6.52 8.13 -9.03
N THR A 63 -5.45 8.38 -9.78
CA THR A 63 -5.20 7.87 -11.13
C THR A 63 -3.73 7.41 -11.26
N GLY A 64 -3.26 7.01 -12.44
CA GLY A 64 -1.87 6.61 -12.67
C GLY A 64 -1.56 5.16 -12.28
N PHE A 65 -2.59 4.34 -12.07
CA PHE A 65 -2.49 2.90 -11.86
C PHE A 65 -3.32 2.17 -12.91
N LYS A 66 -3.04 0.88 -13.14
CA LYS A 66 -3.82 0.04 -14.05
C LYS A 66 -5.30 0.00 -13.69
N SER A 67 -5.58 -0.02 -12.39
CA SER A 67 -6.93 0.09 -11.83
C SER A 67 -6.84 0.56 -10.39
N VAL A 68 -7.81 1.37 -9.96
CA VAL A 68 -7.94 1.80 -8.56
C VAL A 68 -9.29 1.32 -8.04
N LYS A 69 -9.29 0.57 -6.94
CA LYS A 69 -10.49 0.14 -6.23
C LYS A 69 -10.46 0.67 -4.80
N VAL A 70 -11.41 1.56 -4.47
CA VAL A 70 -11.57 2.08 -3.12
C VAL A 70 -12.61 1.24 -2.38
N ILE A 71 -12.21 0.63 -1.27
CA ILE A 71 -13.07 -0.11 -0.34
C ILE A 71 -13.26 0.74 0.91
N THR A 72 -14.42 1.40 0.98
CA THR A 72 -14.85 2.09 2.21
C THR A 72 -15.61 1.13 3.11
N ARG A 73 -15.33 1.18 4.41
CA ARG A 73 -16.08 0.41 5.40
C ARG A 73 -17.12 1.28 6.09
N LYS A 74 -18.24 0.65 6.47
CA LYS A 74 -19.34 1.30 7.21
C LYS A 74 -19.01 1.52 8.69
N HIS A 75 -18.02 0.80 9.21
CA HIS A 75 -17.56 0.86 10.60
C HIS A 75 -16.03 0.89 10.64
N ASN A 76 -15.48 1.45 11.71
CA ASN A 76 -14.05 1.36 11.99
C ASN A 76 -13.75 -0.06 12.51
N LEU A 77 -12.96 -0.84 11.77
CA LEU A 77 -12.53 -2.16 12.22
C LEU A 77 -11.25 -2.09 13.05
N GLY A 78 -10.52 -0.98 12.94
CA GLY A 78 -9.20 -0.80 13.51
C GLY A 78 -8.12 -1.41 12.62
N LEU A 79 -6.88 -0.94 12.78
CA LEU A 79 -5.76 -1.24 11.89
C LEU A 79 -5.53 -2.74 11.70
N ALA A 80 -5.42 -3.50 12.79
CA ALA A 80 -5.11 -4.93 12.72
C ALA A 80 -6.15 -5.73 11.92
N MET A 81 -7.43 -5.59 12.25
CA MET A 81 -8.52 -6.26 11.53
C MET A 81 -8.61 -5.77 10.09
N SER A 82 -8.30 -4.49 9.87
CA SER A 82 -8.30 -3.90 8.54
C SER A 82 -7.27 -4.55 7.63
N VAL A 83 -6.03 -4.63 8.10
CA VAL A 83 -4.91 -5.22 7.38
C VAL A 83 -5.15 -6.70 7.14
N ILE A 84 -5.52 -7.47 8.19
CA ILE A 84 -5.80 -8.91 8.07
C ILE A 84 -6.86 -9.16 6.98
N GLY A 85 -7.99 -8.44 7.03
CA GLY A 85 -9.06 -8.62 6.06
C GLY A 85 -8.64 -8.27 4.63
N GLY A 86 -7.99 -7.12 4.44
CA GLY A 86 -7.56 -6.67 3.11
C GLY A 86 -6.46 -7.55 2.50
N VAL A 87 -5.46 -7.94 3.29
CA VAL A 87 -4.39 -8.85 2.87
C VAL A 87 -4.96 -10.23 2.55
N THR A 88 -5.81 -10.79 3.43
CA THR A 88 -6.44 -12.10 3.20
C THR A 88 -7.24 -12.12 1.91
N GLN A 89 -8.05 -11.08 1.65
CA GLN A 89 -8.82 -10.96 0.43
C GLN A 89 -7.92 -11.01 -0.81
N LEU A 90 -6.86 -10.20 -0.84
CA LEU A 90 -6.00 -10.09 -2.02
C LEU A 90 -5.09 -11.31 -2.20
N VAL A 91 -4.61 -11.92 -1.12
CA VAL A 91 -3.83 -13.16 -1.20
C VAL A 91 -4.69 -14.30 -1.73
N ASN A 92 -5.95 -14.42 -1.28
CA ASN A 92 -6.85 -15.46 -1.79
C ASN A 92 -7.18 -15.26 -3.28
N GLU A 93 -7.24 -14.02 -3.76
CA GLU A 93 -7.57 -13.71 -5.15
C GLU A 93 -6.35 -13.75 -6.09
N TYR A 94 -5.18 -13.29 -5.63
CA TYR A 94 -3.98 -13.07 -6.46
C TYR A 94 -2.76 -13.92 -6.09
N GLY A 95 -2.79 -14.61 -4.94
CA GLY A 95 -1.68 -15.40 -4.40
C GLY A 95 -0.54 -14.57 -3.78
N LYS A 96 -0.56 -13.24 -3.93
CA LYS A 96 0.47 -12.32 -3.43
C LYS A 96 -0.08 -10.90 -3.28
N VAL A 97 0.59 -10.06 -2.50
CA VAL A 97 0.21 -8.66 -2.26
C VAL A 97 1.43 -7.83 -1.83
N ILE A 98 1.41 -6.54 -2.16
CA ILE A 98 2.34 -5.52 -1.62
C ILE A 98 1.53 -4.63 -0.67
N VAL A 99 1.96 -4.46 0.57
CA VAL A 99 1.22 -3.71 1.60
C VAL A 99 1.86 -2.34 1.84
N PHE A 100 1.04 -1.30 1.87
CA PHE A 100 1.42 0.08 2.16
C PHE A 100 0.50 0.71 3.21
N GLU A 101 1.07 1.57 4.05
CA GLU A 101 0.37 2.45 5.00
C GLU A 101 0.50 3.92 4.56
N ASP A 102 -0.39 4.77 5.08
CA ASP A 102 -0.55 6.16 4.65
C ASP A 102 0.59 7.11 5.02
N ASP A 103 1.59 6.66 5.76
CA ASP A 103 2.75 7.45 6.19
C ASP A 103 4.09 6.98 5.59
N LEU A 104 4.07 6.19 4.51
CA LEU A 104 5.26 5.73 3.80
C LEU A 104 5.60 6.59 2.57
N LEU A 105 6.89 6.86 2.35
CA LEU A 105 7.40 7.43 1.10
C LEU A 105 8.25 6.39 0.39
N SER A 106 7.84 6.01 -0.82
CA SER A 106 8.52 4.99 -1.62
C SER A 106 9.62 5.61 -2.50
N SER A 107 10.75 4.92 -2.66
CA SER A 107 11.67 5.13 -3.79
C SER A 107 10.95 4.83 -5.12
N PRO A 108 11.33 5.45 -6.26
CA PRO A 108 10.78 5.12 -7.59
C PRO A 108 10.91 3.64 -7.99
N HIS A 109 11.82 2.89 -7.37
CA HIS A 109 12.06 1.47 -7.69
C HIS A 109 11.32 0.49 -6.77
N THR A 110 10.50 0.98 -5.83
CA THR A 110 9.92 0.14 -4.76
C THR A 110 9.01 -0.96 -5.31
N LEU A 111 8.11 -0.63 -6.25
CA LEU A 111 7.20 -1.63 -6.83
C LEU A 111 7.94 -2.67 -7.67
N GLN A 112 8.97 -2.25 -8.42
CA GLN A 112 9.84 -3.16 -9.16
C GLN A 112 10.55 -4.12 -8.21
N TYR A 113 11.21 -3.59 -7.18
CA TYR A 113 11.91 -4.36 -6.15
C TYR A 113 11.02 -5.45 -5.56
N PHE A 114 9.81 -5.10 -5.10
CA PHE A 114 8.91 -6.08 -4.50
C PHE A 114 8.43 -7.14 -5.50
N ASN A 115 8.09 -6.75 -6.73
CA ASN A 115 7.63 -7.71 -7.73
C ASN A 115 8.72 -8.68 -8.14
N GLU A 116 9.95 -8.20 -8.35
CA GLU A 116 11.11 -9.05 -8.66
C GLU A 116 11.45 -9.98 -7.49
N ALA A 117 11.44 -9.46 -6.25
CA ALA A 117 11.71 -10.26 -5.06
C ALA A 117 10.63 -11.33 -4.81
N LEU A 118 9.35 -11.00 -4.98
CA LEU A 118 8.26 -11.96 -4.86
C LEU A 118 8.39 -13.09 -5.89
N VAL A 119 8.82 -12.80 -7.12
CA VAL A 119 9.10 -13.84 -8.12
C VAL A 119 10.30 -14.69 -7.72
N LYS A 120 11.37 -14.05 -7.22
CA LYS A 120 12.61 -14.73 -6.84
C LYS A 120 12.42 -15.71 -5.68
N TYR A 121 11.66 -15.34 -4.66
CA TYR A 121 11.58 -16.07 -3.40
C TYR A 121 10.32 -16.92 -3.21
N VAL A 122 9.40 -16.95 -4.19
CA VAL A 122 8.11 -17.69 -4.06
C VAL A 122 8.26 -19.17 -3.70
N ASN A 123 9.36 -19.82 -4.13
CA ASN A 123 9.61 -21.24 -3.88
C ASN A 123 10.64 -21.50 -2.76
N ASP A 124 11.07 -20.46 -2.03
CA ASP A 124 12.01 -20.61 -0.92
C ASP A 124 11.25 -20.61 0.42
N GLU A 125 10.98 -21.80 0.95
CA GLU A 125 10.23 -22.00 2.19
C GLU A 125 10.89 -21.36 3.43
N ARG A 126 12.16 -20.95 3.33
CA ARG A 126 12.87 -20.24 4.40
C ARG A 126 12.48 -18.75 4.46
N VAL A 127 11.81 -18.22 3.44
CA VAL A 127 11.46 -16.81 3.31
C VAL A 127 10.00 -16.59 3.67
N MET A 128 9.74 -15.82 4.73
CA MET A 128 8.38 -15.51 5.19
C MET A 128 7.75 -14.32 4.46
N HIS A 129 8.51 -13.24 4.27
CA HIS A 129 8.05 -12.02 3.58
C HIS A 129 9.25 -11.21 3.06
N ILE A 130 8.96 -10.22 2.21
CA ILE A 130 9.93 -9.23 1.73
C ILE A 130 9.62 -7.87 2.38
N GLY A 131 10.62 -7.25 2.97
CA GLY A 131 10.53 -5.91 3.57
C GLY A 131 11.41 -4.91 2.83
N ALA A 132 11.01 -3.63 2.86
CA ALA A 132 11.81 -2.52 2.33
C ALA A 132 12.37 -1.60 3.43
N TYR A 133 12.27 -2.02 4.70
CA TYR A 133 12.91 -1.34 5.81
C TYR A 133 14.30 -1.96 6.05
N MET A 134 15.32 -1.11 6.15
CA MET A 134 16.67 -1.50 6.51
C MET A 134 17.01 -0.84 7.85
N PHE A 135 17.66 -1.60 8.74
CA PHE A 135 18.19 -1.04 9.99
C PHE A 135 19.20 0.06 9.67
N GLY A 136 19.30 1.06 10.55
CA GLY A 136 20.33 2.08 10.43
C GLY A 136 21.71 1.43 10.38
N LEU A 137 22.43 1.67 9.29
CA LEU A 137 23.80 1.24 9.14
C LEU A 137 24.72 2.38 9.57
N ASP A 138 25.82 2.06 10.25
CA ASP A 138 26.82 3.05 10.65
C ASP A 138 27.52 3.69 9.43
N ASP A 139 27.57 2.93 8.33
CA ASP A 139 28.14 3.38 7.07
C ASP A 139 27.20 4.33 6.32
N LYS A 140 27.59 5.61 6.28
CA LYS A 140 26.86 6.68 5.59
C LYS A 140 27.26 6.85 4.12
N THR A 141 28.11 5.98 3.58
CA THR A 141 28.64 6.08 2.20
C THR A 141 27.86 5.25 1.19
N LEU A 142 26.81 4.55 1.63
CA LEU A 142 25.98 3.76 0.73
C LEU A 142 25.28 4.67 -0.30
N PRO A 143 25.22 4.25 -1.58
CA PRO A 143 24.50 4.99 -2.60
C PRO A 143 23.01 5.09 -2.25
N GLN A 144 22.44 6.28 -2.43
CA GLN A 144 21.00 6.55 -2.30
C GLN A 144 20.23 6.08 -3.53
#